data_AF-A0A383EBI0-F1
#
_entry.id   AF-A0A383EBI0-F1
#
_cell.length_a   1.000
_cell.length_b   1.000
_cell.length_c   1.000
_cell.angle_alpha   90.00
_cell.angle_beta   90.00
_cell.angle_gamma   90.00
#
_symmetry.space_group_name_H-M   'P 1'
#
loop_
_entity.id
_entity.type
_entity.pdbx_description
1 polymer ?
#
loop_
_entity_poly.entity_id
_entity_poly.type
_entity_poly.pdbx_seq_one_letter_code
_entity_poly.pdbx_strand_id
1 'polypeptide(L)'
;MPFASILYPSLPLGQMKAQLTESKIKSTVFNFNMHFARMIGFAKYEYLPSLFKTDTHIGEWLFSREAWGRKNDYPLEKLIKSTNQLDDQRKKEYEIRTGKVFSDVDNPFDWMYSIKEKLVNKFLEQCYANLMENNEINVIAFSCTFYQTIASLAMARLIKNKSPNTIIVFGGSCFHDEMGIEFIKKVKFIDYVSIGE
;
A
#
# COMPACT_ATOMS: atom_id res chain seq x y z
N MET A 1 -5.64 -1.01 0.02
CA MET A 1 -4.23 -1.49 -0.09
C MET A 1 -3.54 -1.35 1.27
N PRO A 2 -2.35 -1.93 1.53
CA PRO A 2 -1.72 -1.85 2.85
C PRO A 2 -1.31 -0.42 3.24
N PHE A 3 -0.79 -0.30 4.46
CA PHE A 3 -0.35 0.92 5.15
C PHE A 3 -1.46 1.90 5.60
N ALA A 4 -2.73 1.65 5.26
CA ALA A 4 -3.85 2.19 6.03
C ALA A 4 -4.02 1.37 7.33
N SER A 5 -4.28 2.07 8.44
CA SER A 5 -4.52 1.46 9.76
C SER A 5 -5.67 0.44 9.71
N ILE A 6 -5.54 -0.65 10.46
CA ILE A 6 -6.58 -1.66 10.67
C ILE A 6 -7.60 -1.24 11.76
N LEU A 7 -7.30 -0.19 12.52
CA LEU A 7 -8.14 0.29 13.63
C LEU A 7 -9.24 1.23 13.15
N TYR A 8 -9.10 1.82 11.95
CA TYR A 8 -10.01 2.79 11.38
C TYR A 8 -10.52 2.32 10.01
N PRO A 9 -11.83 2.11 9.82
CA PRO A 9 -12.38 1.71 8.53
C PRO A 9 -12.30 2.86 7.52
N SER A 10 -12.16 2.53 6.24
CA SER A 10 -12.16 3.52 5.16
C SER A 10 -13.58 4.02 4.86
N LEU A 11 -13.96 5.15 5.45
CA LEU A 11 -15.25 5.81 5.20
C LEU A 11 -15.51 6.07 3.69
N PRO A 12 -14.54 6.55 2.88
CA PRO A 12 -14.77 6.79 1.45
C PRO A 12 -15.15 5.53 0.67
N LEU A 13 -14.57 4.36 1.00
CA LEU A 13 -14.93 3.10 0.36
C LEU A 13 -16.37 2.67 0.69
N GLY A 14 -16.84 2.96 1.91
CA GLY A 14 -18.24 2.75 2.29
C GLY A 14 -19.20 3.66 1.52
N GLN A 15 -18.87 4.94 1.40
CA GLN A 15 -19.68 5.93 0.65
C GLN A 15 -19.74 5.60 -0.85
N MET A 16 -18.60 5.33 -1.49
CA MET A 16 -18.54 4.91 -2.89
C MET A 16 -19.35 3.62 -3.12
N LYS A 17 -19.25 2.63 -2.22
CA LYS A 17 -20.04 1.41 -2.32
C LYS A 17 -21.54 1.66 -2.21
N ALA A 18 -21.98 2.59 -1.34
CA ALA A 18 -23.38 2.97 -1.23
C ALA A 18 -23.90 3.61 -2.53
N GLN A 19 -23.20 4.62 -3.05
CA GLN A 19 -23.57 5.34 -4.29
C GLN A 19 -23.61 4.43 -5.52
N LEU A 20 -22.63 3.53 -5.66
CA LEU A 20 -22.63 2.52 -6.73
C LEU A 20 -23.82 1.56 -6.60
N THR A 21 -24.20 1.19 -5.38
CA THR A 21 -25.35 0.30 -5.13
C THR A 21 -26.67 0.98 -5.46
N GLU A 22 -26.84 2.25 -5.09
CA GLU A 22 -27.99 3.08 -5.47
C GLU A 22 -28.08 3.25 -7.00
N SER A 23 -26.94 3.43 -7.66
CA SER A 23 -26.80 3.45 -9.13
C SER A 23 -26.96 2.08 -9.80
N LYS A 24 -27.28 1.01 -9.04
CA LYS A 24 -27.45 -0.38 -9.50
C LYS A 24 -26.18 -1.01 -10.12
N ILE A 25 -25.00 -0.49 -9.79
CA ILE A 25 -23.70 -0.98 -10.23
C ILE A 25 -23.16 -2.01 -9.23
N LYS A 26 -23.05 -3.28 -9.65
CA LYS A 26 -22.44 -4.36 -8.85
C LYS A 26 -21.00 -3.99 -8.51
N SER A 27 -20.65 -4.11 -7.23
CA SER A 27 -19.41 -3.56 -6.67
C SER A 27 -19.08 -4.25 -5.35
N THR A 28 -17.79 -4.46 -5.07
CA THR A 28 -17.26 -5.14 -3.89
C THR A 28 -16.07 -4.36 -3.32
N VAL A 29 -15.96 -4.28 -1.99
CA VAL A 29 -14.87 -3.56 -1.30
C VAL A 29 -13.86 -4.57 -0.74
N PHE A 30 -12.58 -4.37 -1.06
CA PHE A 30 -11.48 -5.25 -0.62
C PHE A 30 -10.52 -4.52 0.34
N ASN A 31 -10.59 -4.87 1.63
CA ASN A 31 -9.72 -4.31 2.68
C ASN A 31 -8.37 -5.04 2.74
N PHE A 32 -7.57 -4.95 1.67
CA PHE A 32 -6.27 -5.64 1.57
C PHE A 32 -5.20 -5.19 2.59
N ASN A 33 -5.43 -4.09 3.33
CA ASN A 33 -4.67 -3.79 4.54
C ASN A 33 -4.77 -4.91 5.58
N MET A 34 -5.97 -5.42 5.85
CA MET A 34 -6.20 -6.51 6.81
C MET A 34 -5.46 -7.79 6.40
N HIS A 35 -5.42 -8.07 5.11
CA HIS A 35 -4.74 -9.26 4.57
C HIS A 35 -3.22 -9.17 4.77
N PHE A 36 -2.59 -8.03 4.50
CA PHE A 36 -1.15 -7.84 4.74
C PHE A 36 -0.84 -7.81 6.24
N ALA A 37 -1.67 -7.16 7.05
CA ALA A 37 -1.53 -7.11 8.51
C ALA A 37 -1.58 -8.52 9.13
N ARG A 38 -2.43 -9.41 8.62
CA ARG A 38 -2.44 -10.83 9.02
C ARG A 38 -1.16 -11.58 8.64
N MET A 39 -0.50 -11.20 7.54
CA MET A 39 0.76 -11.85 7.09
C MET A 39 1.99 -11.43 7.90
N ILE A 40 2.07 -10.17 8.34
CA ILE A 40 3.23 -9.66 9.12
C ILE A 40 2.96 -9.56 10.63
N GLY A 41 1.72 -9.77 11.07
CA GLY A 41 1.25 -9.63 12.45
C GLY A 41 0.63 -8.26 12.71
N PHE A 42 -0.60 -8.24 13.25
CA PHE A 42 -1.40 -7.01 13.40
C PHE A 42 -0.70 -5.88 14.18
N ALA A 43 -0.06 -6.21 15.31
CA ALA A 43 0.69 -5.22 16.10
C ALA A 43 1.91 -4.70 15.31
N LYS A 44 2.69 -5.59 14.70
CA LYS A 44 3.85 -5.21 13.88
C LYS A 44 3.45 -4.35 12.67
N TYR A 45 2.27 -4.58 12.10
CA TYR A 45 1.71 -3.78 11.01
C TYR A 45 1.36 -2.36 11.47
N GLU A 46 0.58 -2.18 12.54
CA GLU A 46 0.20 -0.84 13.02
C GLU A 46 1.40 -0.02 13.50
N TYR A 47 2.37 -0.67 14.12
CA TYR A 47 3.60 -0.02 14.58
C TYR A 47 4.73 -0.01 13.53
N LEU A 48 4.51 -0.52 12.30
CA LEU A 48 5.53 -0.52 11.24
C LEU A 48 6.08 0.88 10.92
N PRO A 49 5.27 1.96 10.83
CA PRO A 49 5.79 3.31 10.63
C PRO A 49 6.66 3.82 11.80
N SER A 50 6.50 3.23 12.99
CA SER A 50 7.33 3.56 14.15
C SER A 50 8.73 2.93 14.09
N LEU A 51 8.93 1.86 13.29
CA LEU A 51 10.14 1.07 13.33
C LEU A 51 11.36 1.79 12.71
N PHE A 52 11.15 2.65 11.70
CA PHE A 52 12.22 3.46 11.12
C PHE A 52 11.80 4.91 10.79
N LYS A 53 10.88 5.49 11.57
CA LYS A 53 10.25 6.81 11.37
C LYS A 53 9.21 6.86 10.24
N THR A 54 8.27 7.80 10.38
CA THR A 54 7.19 8.09 9.41
C THR A 54 7.72 8.50 8.04
N ASP A 55 8.76 9.33 8.03
CA ASP A 55 9.21 10.09 6.85
C ASP A 55 10.07 9.23 5.90
N THR A 56 10.30 7.97 6.23
CA THR A 56 11.17 7.05 5.49
C THR A 56 10.38 6.24 4.44
N HIS A 57 9.06 6.48 4.32
CA HIS A 57 8.18 5.91 3.27
C HIS A 57 8.37 4.39 3.05
N ILE A 58 8.55 3.65 4.15
CA ILE A 58 8.98 2.25 4.16
C ILE A 58 8.01 1.33 3.40
N GLY A 59 6.71 1.61 3.51
CA GLY A 59 5.68 0.88 2.76
C GLY A 59 5.83 1.04 1.24
N GLU A 60 6.24 2.23 0.80
CA GLU A 60 6.51 2.50 -0.61
C GLU A 60 7.80 1.82 -1.07
N TRP A 61 8.83 1.78 -0.21
CA TRP A 61 10.07 1.02 -0.48
C TRP A 61 9.81 -0.49 -0.62
N LEU A 62 8.99 -1.08 0.25
CA LEU A 62 8.62 -2.51 0.19
C LEU A 62 8.10 -2.90 -1.20
N PHE A 63 7.12 -2.15 -1.71
CA PHE A 63 6.42 -2.46 -2.96
C PHE A 63 7.07 -1.92 -4.23
N SER A 64 8.08 -1.05 -4.11
CA SER A 64 8.75 -0.39 -5.24
C SER A 64 9.25 -1.32 -6.35
N ARG A 65 9.77 -2.51 -6.00
CA ARG A 65 10.21 -3.51 -6.98
C ARG A 65 9.08 -3.94 -7.91
N GLU A 66 7.97 -4.34 -7.31
CA GLU A 66 6.81 -4.89 -8.01
C GLU A 66 6.04 -3.80 -8.76
N ALA A 67 5.98 -2.58 -8.23
CA ALA A 67 5.40 -1.40 -8.90
C ALA A 67 6.13 -1.02 -10.18
N TRP A 68 7.46 -1.09 -10.19
CA TRP A 68 8.27 -0.60 -11.30
C TRP A 68 8.90 -1.72 -12.16
N GLY A 69 8.73 -2.98 -11.79
CA GLY A 69 9.31 -4.13 -12.50
C GLY A 69 10.83 -4.14 -12.52
N ARG A 70 11.47 -3.55 -11.50
CA ARG A 70 12.93 -3.42 -11.43
C ARG A 70 13.55 -4.70 -10.87
N LYS A 71 14.83 -4.95 -11.21
CA LYS A 71 15.61 -6.05 -10.59
C LYS A 71 16.36 -5.62 -9.33
N ASN A 72 16.74 -4.34 -9.27
CA ASN A 72 17.53 -3.77 -8.18
C ASN A 72 16.68 -2.77 -7.40
N ASP A 73 16.70 -2.90 -6.08
CA ASP A 73 16.09 -1.96 -5.15
C ASP A 73 17.09 -0.93 -4.63
N TYR A 74 16.57 0.18 -4.10
CA TYR A 74 17.41 1.15 -3.37
C TYR A 74 17.74 0.59 -1.97
N PRO A 75 19.00 0.61 -1.49
CA PRO A 75 19.35 0.04 -0.18
C PRO A 75 18.61 0.73 0.98
N LEU A 76 17.99 -0.05 1.87
CA LEU A 76 17.17 0.46 2.97
C LEU A 76 17.99 1.32 3.95
N GLU A 77 19.25 0.95 4.17
CA GLU A 77 20.20 1.64 5.06
C GLU A 77 20.51 3.05 4.54
N LYS A 78 20.51 3.24 3.22
CA LYS A 78 20.69 4.58 2.62
C LYS A 78 19.43 5.42 2.78
N LEU A 79 18.25 4.82 2.62
CA LEU A 79 16.96 5.49 2.75
C LEU A 79 16.75 6.04 4.17
N ILE A 80 17.08 5.24 5.19
CA ILE A 80 16.99 5.64 6.61
C ILE A 80 18.03 6.72 6.95
N LYS A 81 19.25 6.62 6.41
CA LYS A 81 20.30 7.64 6.62
C LYS A 81 19.96 9.01 6.03
N SER A 82 19.16 9.07 4.96
CA SER A 82 18.65 10.34 4.43
C SER A 82 17.57 11.00 5.30
N THR A 83 16.89 10.27 6.19
CA THR A 83 15.79 10.81 7.01
C THR A 83 16.26 11.27 8.39
N ASN A 84 16.55 12.56 8.48
CA ASN A 84 16.94 13.26 9.72
C ASN A 84 15.92 14.37 10.05
N GLN A 85 15.55 14.62 11.30
CA GLN A 85 16.02 14.04 12.57
C GLN A 85 14.87 13.29 13.29
N LEU A 86 14.73 13.46 14.60
CA LEU A 86 13.55 13.41 15.49
C LEU A 86 14.00 14.13 16.78
N ASP A 87 13.10 14.74 17.53
CA ASP A 87 13.44 15.23 18.88
C ASP A 87 13.67 14.06 19.87
N ASP A 88 14.45 14.32 20.93
CA ASP A 88 14.86 13.30 21.89
C ASP A 88 13.71 12.75 22.76
N GLN A 89 12.58 13.45 22.86
CA GLN A 89 11.41 12.97 23.61
C GLN A 89 10.62 11.94 22.81
N ARG A 90 10.24 12.27 21.57
CA ARG A 90 9.56 11.34 20.66
C ARG A 90 10.37 10.07 20.47
N LYS A 91 11.70 10.20 20.33
CA LYS A 91 12.61 9.06 20.17
C LYS A 91 12.47 8.04 21.31
N LYS A 92 12.41 8.47 22.58
CA LYS A 92 12.23 7.57 23.74
C LYS A 92 10.87 6.88 23.76
N GLU A 93 9.79 7.60 23.45
CA GLU A 93 8.45 7.01 23.39
C GLU A 93 8.34 5.97 22.26
N TYR A 94 8.97 6.24 21.12
CA TYR A 94 9.08 5.28 20.02
C TYR A 94 9.87 4.05 20.45
N GLU A 95 11.07 4.19 21.01
CA GLU A 95 11.92 3.06 21.44
C GLU A 95 11.21 2.14 22.45
N ILE A 96 10.46 2.68 23.41
CA ILE A 96 9.68 1.88 24.38
C ILE A 96 8.53 1.12 23.70
N ARG A 97 7.79 1.76 22.79
CA ARG A 97 6.66 1.12 22.09
C ARG A 97 7.12 0.09 21.06
N THR A 98 8.15 0.38 20.27
CA THR A 98 8.69 -0.55 19.27
C THR A 98 9.38 -1.74 19.94
N GLY A 99 10.18 -1.52 20.98
CA GLY A 99 10.89 -2.58 21.70
C GLY A 99 9.98 -3.70 22.22
N LYS A 100 8.72 -3.39 22.60
CA LYS A 100 7.73 -4.40 23.01
C LYS A 100 7.02 -5.09 21.83
N VAL A 101 6.80 -4.39 20.71
CA VAL A 101 6.07 -4.94 19.54
C VAL A 101 6.97 -5.78 18.63
N PHE A 102 8.26 -5.46 18.60
CA PHE A 102 9.29 -6.10 17.77
C PHE A 102 10.32 -6.88 18.61
N SER A 103 9.95 -7.32 19.82
CA SER A 103 10.84 -8.05 20.74
C SER A 103 11.30 -9.42 20.21
N ASP A 104 10.57 -9.98 19.23
CA ASP A 104 10.88 -11.22 18.49
C ASP A 104 11.55 -10.94 17.13
N VAL A 105 12.05 -9.73 16.90
CA VAL A 105 12.75 -9.33 15.68
C VAL A 105 14.20 -8.96 16.01
N ASP A 106 15.11 -9.92 15.81
CA ASP A 106 16.54 -9.77 16.13
C ASP A 106 17.19 -8.58 15.38
N ASN A 107 16.89 -8.44 14.09
CA ASN A 107 17.36 -7.33 13.26
C ASN A 107 16.21 -6.76 12.41
N PRO A 108 15.79 -5.51 12.66
CA PRO A 108 14.76 -4.83 11.86
C PRO A 108 15.07 -4.81 10.36
N PHE A 109 16.33 -4.63 9.95
CA PHE A 109 16.71 -4.58 8.53
C PHE A 109 16.47 -5.92 7.83
N ASP A 110 16.97 -7.01 8.42
CA ASP A 110 16.79 -8.35 7.87
C ASP A 110 15.31 -8.75 7.84
N TRP A 111 14.53 -8.33 8.84
CA TRP A 111 13.08 -8.51 8.84
C TRP A 111 12.39 -7.76 7.70
N MET A 112 12.76 -6.50 7.45
CA MET A 112 12.24 -5.71 6.34
C MET A 112 12.59 -6.31 4.97
N TYR A 113 13.83 -6.75 4.76
CA TYR A 113 14.19 -7.51 3.56
C TYR A 113 13.41 -8.82 3.47
N SER A 114 13.19 -9.53 4.59
CA SER A 114 12.41 -10.77 4.58
C SER A 114 10.95 -10.55 4.15
N ILE A 115 10.31 -9.46 4.57
CA ILE A 115 8.96 -9.07 4.11
C ILE A 115 9.01 -8.79 2.60
N LYS A 116 9.97 -7.99 2.16
CA LYS A 116 10.13 -7.58 0.76
C LYS A 116 10.31 -8.77 -0.17
N GLU A 117 11.23 -9.68 0.17
CA GLU A 117 11.55 -10.85 -0.65
C GLU A 117 10.52 -11.95 -0.58
N LYS A 118 9.96 -12.25 0.60
CA LYS A 118 9.14 -13.46 0.82
C LYS A 118 7.63 -13.19 0.84
N LEU A 119 7.21 -11.98 1.19
CA LEU A 119 5.80 -11.68 1.47
C LEU A 119 5.16 -10.73 0.46
N VAL A 120 5.86 -9.73 -0.09
CA VAL A 120 5.26 -8.73 -1.00
C VAL A 120 4.67 -9.37 -2.26
N ASN A 121 5.45 -10.16 -3.01
CA ASN A 121 4.94 -10.83 -4.22
C ASN A 121 3.82 -11.83 -3.87
N LYS A 122 4.01 -12.66 -2.84
CA LYS A 122 2.99 -13.61 -2.34
C LYS A 122 1.68 -12.92 -1.95
N PHE A 123 1.75 -11.75 -1.33
CA PHE A 123 0.59 -10.94 -0.95
C PHE A 123 -0.16 -10.42 -2.18
N LEU A 124 0.56 -9.87 -3.16
CA LEU A 124 -0.04 -9.35 -4.40
C LEU A 124 -0.72 -10.48 -5.20
N GLU A 125 -0.10 -11.66 -5.26
CA GLU A 125 -0.69 -12.84 -5.90
C GLU A 125 -1.95 -13.34 -5.18
N GLN A 126 -1.95 -13.35 -3.85
CA GLN A 126 -3.16 -13.66 -3.07
C GLN A 126 -4.27 -12.62 -3.26
N CYS A 127 -3.93 -11.34 -3.35
CA CYS A 127 -4.91 -10.29 -3.66
C CYS A 127 -5.47 -10.45 -5.08
N TYR A 128 -4.63 -10.83 -6.05
CA TYR A 128 -5.05 -11.05 -7.43
C TYR A 128 -6.03 -12.23 -7.53
N ALA A 129 -5.71 -13.36 -6.89
CA ALA A 129 -6.59 -14.52 -6.82
C ALA A 129 -7.96 -14.16 -6.20
N ASN A 130 -7.97 -13.41 -5.09
CA ASN A 130 -9.19 -12.99 -4.41
C ASN A 130 -10.05 -12.00 -5.24
N LEU A 131 -9.43 -11.16 -6.08
CA LEU A 131 -10.16 -10.28 -7.00
C LEU A 131 -10.81 -11.09 -8.13
N MET A 132 -10.07 -12.04 -8.71
CA MET A 132 -10.47 -12.73 -9.93
C MET A 132 -11.25 -14.04 -9.69
N GLU A 133 -11.53 -14.40 -8.43
CA GLU A 133 -12.22 -15.65 -8.04
C GLU A 133 -13.49 -15.95 -8.87
N ASN A 134 -14.27 -14.91 -9.20
CA ASN A 134 -15.50 -15.03 -9.99
C ASN A 134 -15.39 -14.50 -11.44
N ASN A 135 -14.20 -14.05 -11.88
CA ASN A 135 -13.92 -13.50 -13.23
C ASN A 135 -14.82 -12.34 -13.74
N GLU A 136 -15.69 -11.74 -12.91
CA GLU A 136 -16.64 -10.68 -13.30
C GLU A 136 -16.09 -9.24 -13.21
N ILE A 137 -14.83 -9.03 -12.83
CA ILE A 137 -14.32 -7.68 -12.51
C ILE A 137 -13.74 -6.98 -13.75
N ASN A 138 -14.53 -6.09 -14.35
CA ASN A 138 -14.09 -5.23 -15.46
C ASN A 138 -13.38 -3.94 -15.00
N VAL A 139 -13.67 -3.44 -13.80
CA VAL A 139 -13.14 -2.17 -13.25
C VAL A 139 -12.62 -2.37 -11.84
N ILE A 140 -11.40 -1.90 -11.56
CA ILE A 140 -10.78 -1.92 -10.23
C ILE A 140 -10.36 -0.50 -9.86
N ALA A 141 -10.89 0.00 -8.75
CA ALA A 141 -10.61 1.33 -8.22
C ALA A 141 -9.73 1.26 -6.96
N PHE A 142 -8.68 2.07 -6.91
CA PHE A 142 -7.77 2.22 -5.79
C PHE A 142 -7.98 3.57 -5.10
N SER A 143 -8.60 3.57 -3.92
CA SER A 143 -8.53 4.70 -2.99
C SER A 143 -7.17 4.70 -2.30
N CYS A 144 -6.39 5.77 -2.50
CA CYS A 144 -5.02 5.93 -1.99
C CYS A 144 -4.92 7.23 -1.20
N THR A 145 -4.77 7.14 0.12
CA THR A 145 -4.62 8.32 1.00
C THR A 145 -3.16 8.72 1.17
N PHE A 146 -2.42 8.04 2.06
CA PHE A 146 -1.01 8.27 2.35
C PHE A 146 -0.26 6.95 2.49
N TYR A 147 0.96 6.86 1.95
CA TYR A 147 1.84 5.68 2.01
C TYR A 147 1.30 4.38 1.38
N GLN A 148 0.19 4.45 0.65
CA GLN A 148 -0.43 3.29 -0.03
C GLN A 148 -0.10 3.23 -1.53
N THR A 149 0.56 4.25 -2.06
CA THR A 149 0.51 4.56 -3.50
C THR A 149 1.31 3.56 -4.31
N ILE A 150 2.56 3.30 -3.95
CA ILE A 150 3.40 2.32 -4.65
C ILE A 150 2.88 0.89 -4.42
N ALA A 151 2.27 0.61 -3.26
CA ALA A 151 1.59 -0.67 -3.04
C ALA A 151 0.37 -0.88 -3.97
N SER A 152 -0.43 0.16 -4.17
CA SER A 152 -1.53 0.15 -5.15
C SER A 152 -1.02 0.07 -6.60
N LEU A 153 0.07 0.78 -6.94
CA LEU A 153 0.70 0.71 -8.27
C LEU A 153 1.27 -0.69 -8.56
N ALA A 154 1.88 -1.35 -7.59
CA ALA A 154 2.33 -2.75 -7.70
C ALA A 154 1.17 -3.70 -8.02
N MET A 155 0.04 -3.50 -7.35
CA MET A 155 -1.16 -4.30 -7.60
C MET A 155 -1.78 -4.02 -8.97
N ALA A 156 -1.91 -2.74 -9.35
CA ALA A 156 -2.40 -2.34 -10.67
C ALA A 156 -1.53 -2.88 -11.81
N ARG A 157 -0.20 -2.84 -11.66
CA ARG A 157 0.74 -3.42 -12.63
C ARG A 157 0.58 -4.94 -12.73
N LEU A 158 0.45 -5.66 -11.60
CA LEU A 158 0.18 -7.10 -11.61
C LEU A 158 -1.13 -7.42 -12.33
N ILE A 159 -2.20 -6.66 -12.06
CA ILE A 159 -3.49 -6.82 -12.72
C ILE A 159 -3.35 -6.59 -14.23
N LYS A 160 -2.80 -5.46 -14.70
CA LYS A 160 -2.64 -5.21 -16.15
C LYS A 160 -1.77 -6.27 -16.85
N ASN A 161 -0.79 -6.86 -16.17
CA ASN A 161 0.03 -7.94 -16.74
C ASN A 161 -0.75 -9.26 -16.94
N LYS A 162 -1.76 -9.54 -16.11
CA LYS A 162 -2.54 -10.81 -16.14
C LYS A 162 -3.95 -10.65 -16.74
N SER A 163 -4.50 -9.44 -16.69
CA SER A 163 -5.82 -9.05 -17.16
C SER A 163 -5.72 -7.67 -17.86
N PRO A 164 -5.13 -7.58 -19.06
CA PRO A 164 -4.85 -6.30 -19.72
C PRO A 164 -6.10 -5.42 -19.95
N ASN A 165 -7.25 -6.07 -20.13
CA ASN A 165 -8.54 -5.44 -20.40
C ASN A 165 -9.24 -4.89 -19.14
N THR A 166 -8.75 -5.18 -17.93
CA THR A 166 -9.32 -4.61 -16.70
C THR A 166 -9.02 -3.12 -16.63
N ILE A 167 -10.05 -2.31 -16.44
CA ILE A 167 -9.94 -0.85 -16.26
C ILE A 167 -9.44 -0.56 -14.84
N ILE A 168 -8.40 0.26 -14.73
CA ILE A 168 -7.72 0.64 -13.51
C ILE A 168 -7.97 2.12 -13.23
N VAL A 169 -8.60 2.40 -12.09
CA VAL A 169 -8.95 3.74 -11.63
C VAL A 169 -8.18 4.05 -10.33
N PHE A 170 -7.64 5.25 -10.20
CA PHE A 170 -7.01 5.74 -8.96
C PHE A 170 -7.71 7.00 -8.44
N GLY A 171 -7.62 7.25 -7.14
CA GLY A 171 -8.13 8.46 -6.50
C GLY A 171 -7.74 8.55 -5.02
N GLY A 172 -8.19 9.59 -4.35
CA GLY A 172 -7.78 9.93 -2.98
C GLY A 172 -6.63 10.93 -2.93
N SER A 173 -6.19 11.33 -1.73
CA SER A 173 -5.28 12.46 -1.53
C SER A 173 -3.92 12.35 -2.24
N CYS A 174 -3.39 11.14 -2.48
CA CYS A 174 -2.17 10.96 -3.27
C CYS A 174 -2.34 11.20 -4.79
N PHE A 175 -3.56 11.41 -5.26
CA PHE A 175 -3.90 11.64 -6.68
C PHE A 175 -4.69 12.94 -6.90
N HIS A 176 -4.83 13.77 -5.86
CA HIS A 176 -5.45 15.09 -5.98
C HIS A 176 -4.61 16.01 -6.86
N ASP A 177 -5.30 16.84 -7.66
CA ASP A 177 -4.71 17.93 -8.46
C ASP A 177 -3.51 17.48 -9.33
N GLU A 178 -2.45 18.29 -9.41
CA GLU A 178 -1.24 18.06 -10.21
C GLU A 178 -0.61 16.66 -10.04
N MET A 179 -0.69 16.07 -8.85
CA MET A 179 -0.14 14.72 -8.61
C MET A 179 -0.86 13.67 -9.45
N GLY A 180 -2.19 13.70 -9.50
CA GLY A 180 -2.98 12.77 -10.31
C GLY A 180 -2.74 12.95 -11.80
N ILE A 181 -2.60 14.21 -12.23
CA ILE A 181 -2.28 14.60 -13.60
C ILE A 181 -0.91 14.05 -14.05
N GLU A 182 0.13 14.11 -13.21
CA GLU A 182 1.43 13.54 -13.55
C GLU A 182 1.44 12.00 -13.44
N PHE A 183 0.74 11.39 -12.48
CA PHE A 183 0.64 9.94 -12.40
C PHE A 183 0.03 9.34 -13.68
N ILE A 184 -1.10 9.84 -14.18
CA ILE A 184 -1.75 9.29 -15.38
C ILE A 184 -0.91 9.49 -16.66
N LYS A 185 -0.17 10.61 -16.77
CA LYS A 185 0.76 10.84 -17.89
C LYS A 185 1.91 9.83 -17.91
N LYS A 186 2.51 9.55 -16.75
CA LYS A 186 3.76 8.76 -16.62
C LYS A 186 3.51 7.27 -16.47
N VAL A 187 2.44 6.85 -15.79
CA VAL A 187 2.18 5.46 -15.43
C VAL A 187 1.16 4.82 -16.38
N LYS A 188 1.66 4.07 -17.37
CA LYS A 188 0.86 3.53 -18.50
C LYS A 188 -0.16 2.43 -18.15
N PHE A 189 -0.20 1.98 -16.90
CA PHE A 189 -1.18 1.00 -16.40
C PHE A 189 -2.32 1.63 -15.58
N ILE A 190 -2.41 2.97 -15.55
CA ILE A 190 -3.55 3.73 -15.03
C ILE A 190 -4.42 4.15 -16.21
N ASP A 191 -5.69 3.80 -16.21
CA ASP A 191 -6.64 4.22 -17.27
C ASP A 191 -7.37 5.52 -16.89
N TYR A 192 -7.70 5.70 -15.60
CA TYR A 192 -8.39 6.90 -15.08
C TYR A 192 -7.88 7.33 -13.71
N VAL A 193 -7.97 8.63 -13.42
CA VAL A 193 -7.68 9.22 -12.10
C VAL A 193 -8.79 10.19 -11.72
N SER A 194 -9.32 10.09 -10.50
CA SER A 194 -10.05 11.21 -9.87
C SER A 194 -9.07 12.16 -9.21
N ILE A 195 -9.09 13.42 -9.64
CA ILE A 195 -8.21 14.49 -9.15
C ILE A 195 -8.88 15.39 -8.11
N GLY A 196 -10.12 15.11 -7.70
CA GLY A 196 -10.92 15.89 -6.76
C GLY A 196 -11.83 15.03 -5.88
N GLU A 197 -12.73 15.68 -5.15
CA GLU A 197 -13.84 15.03 -4.42
C GLU A 197 -14.93 14.52 -5.38
#